data_AF-A0A7Y0S0T0-F1
#
_entry.id   AF-A0A7Y0S0T0-F1
#
_cell.length_a   1.000
_cell.length_b   1.000
_cell.length_c   1.000
_cell.angle_alpha   90.00
_cell.angle_beta   90.00
_cell.angle_gamma   90.00
#
_symmetry.space_group_name_H-M   'P 1'
#
loop_
_entity.id
_entity.type
_entity.pdbx_description
1 polymer ?
#
loop_
_entity_poly.entity_id
_entity_poly.type
_entity_poly.pdbx_seq_one_letter_code
_entity_poly.pdbx_strand_id
1 'polypeptide(L)'
;GRGLRLSDGKSECLVLDYAGNSYDLYQPEVGDPKPDSDSEIITIPCPACGFNNNFWGKLDSNGFLVEHFGRRCQGYFEDEDTGEREHCG
;
A
#
# COMPACT_ATOMS: atom_id res chain seq x y z
N GLY A 1 -11.74 -2.87 -11.52
CA GLY A 1 -11.15 -3.65 -12.63
C GLY A 1 -12.13 -4.23 -13.67
N ARG A 2 -13.30 -4.79 -13.30
CA ARG A 2 -14.15 -5.55 -14.26
C ARG A 2 -14.55 -4.79 -15.53
N GLY A 3 -14.75 -3.48 -15.42
CA GLY A 3 -15.08 -2.58 -16.52
C GLY A 3 -13.88 -2.08 -17.35
N LEU A 4 -12.65 -2.47 -17.06
CA LEU A 4 -11.44 -1.96 -17.74
C LEU A 4 -10.97 -2.86 -18.91
N ARG A 5 -11.77 -3.86 -19.30
CA ARG A 5 -11.45 -4.68 -20.47
C ARG A 5 -11.60 -3.89 -21.76
N LEU A 6 -10.69 -4.13 -22.70
CA LEU A 6 -10.72 -3.60 -24.06
C LEU A 6 -11.92 -4.17 -24.84
N SER A 7 -12.53 -3.32 -25.66
CA SER A 7 -13.64 -3.65 -26.54
C SER A 7 -13.69 -2.61 -27.66
N ASP A 8 -14.04 -3.03 -28.87
CA ASP A 8 -14.16 -2.11 -30.01
C ASP A 8 -15.17 -1.00 -29.72
N GLY A 9 -14.81 0.24 -30.06
CA GLY A 9 -15.63 1.44 -29.87
C GLY A 9 -15.72 1.96 -28.43
N LYS A 10 -15.03 1.34 -27.46
CA LYS A 10 -15.05 1.77 -26.07
C LYS A 10 -13.94 2.78 -25.76
N SER A 11 -14.32 4.04 -25.54
CA SER A 11 -13.40 5.14 -25.20
C SER A 11 -13.16 5.32 -23.70
N GLU A 12 -14.11 4.94 -22.86
CA GLU A 12 -14.05 5.18 -21.42
C GLU A 12 -14.81 4.12 -20.59
N CYS A 13 -14.60 4.15 -19.28
CA CYS A 13 -15.33 3.35 -18.30
C CYS A 13 -15.81 4.27 -17.18
N LEU A 14 -17.10 4.62 -17.20
CA LEU A 14 -17.70 5.43 -16.16
C LEU A 14 -17.80 4.64 -14.84
N VAL A 15 -17.32 5.24 -13.74
CA VAL A 15 -17.38 4.68 -12.39
C VAL A 15 -18.32 5.55 -11.55
N LEU A 16 -19.34 4.94 -10.95
CA LEU A 16 -20.27 5.60 -10.04
C LEU A 16 -20.17 4.92 -8.67
N ASP A 17 -19.79 5.69 -7.65
CA ASP A 17 -19.73 5.23 -6.26
C ASP A 17 -20.83 5.89 -5.44
N TYR A 18 -21.72 5.07 -4.88
CA TYR A 18 -22.83 5.51 -4.04
C TYR A 18 -22.60 5.23 -2.54
N ALA A 19 -21.53 4.50 -2.20
CA ALA A 19 -21.19 4.17 -0.81
C ALA A 19 -20.14 5.10 -0.22
N GLY A 20 -19.54 5.98 -1.03
CA GLY A 20 -18.55 6.97 -0.56
C GLY A 20 -17.23 6.32 -0.16
N ASN A 21 -16.78 5.30 -0.90
CA ASN A 21 -15.58 4.55 -0.55
C ASN A 21 -14.28 5.34 -0.80
N SER A 22 -14.36 6.49 -1.49
CA SER A 22 -13.19 7.33 -1.85
C SER A 22 -12.04 6.49 -2.43
N TYR A 23 -12.40 5.56 -3.34
CA TYR A 23 -11.46 4.56 -3.85
C TYR A 23 -10.44 5.20 -4.78
N ASP A 24 -9.16 5.10 -4.45
CA ASP A 24 -8.05 5.42 -5.34
C ASP A 24 -7.56 4.13 -6.03
N LEU A 25 -7.64 4.11 -7.36
CA LEU A 25 -7.23 2.98 -8.20
C LEU A 25 -5.74 2.66 -8.11
N TYR A 26 -4.92 3.64 -7.70
CA TYR A 26 -3.47 3.53 -7.60
C TYR A 26 -2.99 3.39 -6.16
N GLN A 27 -3.92 3.33 -5.21
CA GLN A 27 -3.59 3.18 -3.81
C GLN A 27 -2.87 1.84 -3.58
N PRO A 28 -1.70 1.84 -2.93
CA PRO A 28 -1.02 0.60 -2.59
C PRO A 28 -1.89 -0.24 -1.65
N GLU A 29 -1.95 -1.55 -1.84
CA GLU A 29 -2.65 -2.42 -0.89
C GLU A 29 -1.74 -2.72 0.31
N VAL A 30 -2.21 -2.40 1.52
CA VAL A 30 -1.64 -2.91 2.76
C VAL A 30 -2.38 -4.21 3.09
N GLY A 31 -1.67 -5.33 3.10
CA GLY A 31 -2.26 -6.67 3.27
C GLY A 31 -2.91 -6.93 4.64
N ASP A 32 -2.63 -6.09 5.63
CA ASP A 32 -3.24 -6.15 6.96
C ASP A 32 -4.58 -5.41 7.02
N PRO A 33 -5.54 -5.84 7.87
CA PRO A 33 -6.80 -5.13 8.03
C PRO A 33 -6.56 -3.70 8.55
N LYS A 34 -7.29 -2.74 7.97
CA LYS A 34 -7.26 -1.35 8.41
C LYS A 34 -7.71 -1.26 9.89
N PRO A 35 -6.87 -0.72 10.80
CA PRO A 35 -7.14 -0.80 12.24
C PRO A 35 -8.28 0.12 12.69
N ASP A 36 -8.41 1.31 12.12
CA ASP A 36 -9.52 2.24 12.35
C ASP A 36 -9.83 3.08 11.09
N SER A 37 -10.98 3.76 11.05
CA SER A 37 -11.44 4.55 9.89
C SER A 37 -10.47 5.66 9.49
N ASP A 38 -9.74 6.19 10.46
CA ASP A 38 -8.89 7.38 10.32
C ASP A 38 -7.46 7.01 9.92
N SER A 39 -7.16 5.71 9.85
CA SER A 39 -5.87 5.20 9.40
C SER A 39 -5.73 5.32 7.89
N GLU A 40 -4.60 5.86 7.46
CA GLU A 40 -4.22 6.00 6.06
C GLU A 40 -3.00 5.15 5.76
N ILE A 41 -2.70 4.97 4.47
CA ILE A 41 -1.54 4.23 4.03
C ILE A 41 -0.36 5.19 3.99
N ILE A 42 0.71 4.81 4.69
CA ILE A 42 1.92 5.60 4.81
C ILE A 42 3.12 4.77 4.36
N THR A 43 4.14 5.45 3.85
CA THR A 43 5.40 4.83 3.46
C THR A 43 6.47 5.12 4.50
N ILE A 44 7.08 4.08 5.07
CA ILE A 44 8.13 4.19 6.07
C ILE A 44 9.39 3.43 5.60
N PRO A 45 10.54 4.11 5.47
CA PRO A 45 11.78 3.44 5.15
C PRO A 45 12.26 2.59 6.34
N CYS A 46 12.67 1.35 6.06
CA CYS A 46 13.27 0.49 7.07
C CYS A 46 14.65 1.06 7.47
N PRO A 47 14.94 1.25 8.77
CA PRO A 47 16.23 1.76 9.22
C PRO A 47 17.39 0.78 8.97
N ALA A 48 17.11 -0.51 8.79
CA ALA A 48 18.14 -1.53 8.55
C ALA A 48 18.49 -1.68 7.07
N CYS A 49 17.50 -1.83 6.20
CA CYS A 49 17.71 -2.11 4.77
C CYS A 49 17.34 -0.97 3.81
N GLY A 50 16.75 0.12 4.32
CA GLY A 50 16.27 1.24 3.49
C GLY A 50 15.00 0.96 2.67
N PHE A 51 14.43 -0.24 2.76
CA PHE A 51 13.22 -0.60 2.01
C PHE A 51 12.01 0.23 2.45
N ASN A 52 11.28 0.77 1.48
CA ASN A 52 10.07 1.54 1.71
C ASN A 52 8.88 0.61 1.99
N ASN A 53 8.51 0.49 3.25
CA ASN A 53 7.36 -0.30 3.68
C ASN A 53 6.09 0.51 3.59
N ASN A 54 4.99 -0.11 3.16
CA ASN A 54 3.66 0.49 3.24
C ASN A 54 2.91 -0.11 4.42
N PHE A 55 2.52 0.74 5.36
CA PHE A 55 1.76 0.33 6.55
C PHE A 55 0.55 1.23 6.73
N TRP A 56 -0.39 0.78 7.57
CA TRP A 56 -1.38 1.67 8.14
C TRP A 56 -0.72 2.62 9.13
N GLY A 57 -1.15 3.87 9.16
CA GLY A 57 -0.72 4.84 10.15
C GLY A 57 -1.60 6.09 10.15
N LYS A 58 -1.28 7.03 11.02
CA LYS A 58 -1.99 8.30 11.17
C LYS A 58 -1.06 9.47 10.99
N LEU A 59 -1.53 10.46 10.24
CA LEU A 59 -0.86 11.74 10.07
C LEU A 59 -1.56 12.81 10.90
N ASP A 60 -0.81 13.81 11.35
CA ASP A 60 -1.38 15.01 11.95
C ASP A 60 -1.98 15.94 10.87
N SER A 61 -2.60 17.04 11.29
CA SER A 61 -3.17 18.03 10.36
C SER A 61 -2.15 18.70 9.44
N ASN A 62 -0.86 18.58 9.72
CA ASN A 62 0.25 19.12 8.92
C ASN A 62 0.88 18.04 8.02
N GLY A 63 0.39 16.80 8.06
CA GLY A 63 0.91 15.67 7.30
C GLY A 63 2.12 14.96 7.93
N PHE A 64 2.44 15.23 9.20
CA PHE A 64 3.50 14.53 9.92
C PHE A 64 3.01 13.21 10.52
N LEU A 65 3.86 12.20 10.47
CA LEU A 65 3.57 10.89 11.03
C LEU A 65 3.44 10.97 12.56
N VAL A 66 2.26 10.60 13.06
CA VAL A 66 1.97 10.49 14.50
C VAL A 66 2.24 9.06 14.98
N GLU A 67 1.68 8.07 14.27
CA GLU A 67 1.84 6.66 14.59
C GLU A 67 1.73 5.77 13.35
N HIS A 68 2.33 4.59 13.42
CA HIS A 68 2.21 3.55 12.41
C HIS A 68 2.00 2.17 13.02
N PHE A 69 1.32 1.30 12.29
CA PHE A 69 0.95 -0.05 12.75
C PHE A 69 1.83 -1.16 12.16
N GLY A 70 2.87 -0.81 11.39
CA GLY A 70 3.86 -1.76 10.87
C GLY A 70 4.68 -2.44 11.96
N ARG A 71 4.82 -3.77 11.89
CA ARG A 71 5.52 -4.59 12.90
C ARG A 71 6.87 -5.15 12.47
N ARG A 72 7.02 -5.54 11.20
CA ARG A 72 8.24 -6.11 10.63
C ARG A 72 8.46 -5.56 9.23
N CYS A 73 9.72 -5.36 8.86
CA CYS A 73 10.07 -4.99 7.49
C CYS A 73 9.58 -6.06 6.50
N GLN A 74 8.97 -5.62 5.40
CA GLN A 74 8.52 -6.46 4.29
C GLN A 74 9.60 -6.62 3.21
N GLY A 75 10.72 -5.90 3.34
CA GLY A 75 11.88 -6.06 2.47
C GLY A 75 12.57 -7.41 2.68
N TYR A 76 13.18 -7.93 1.62
CA TYR A 76 13.99 -9.15 1.64
C TYR A 76 15.20 -8.98 0.73
N PHE A 77 16.19 -9.83 0.95
CA PHE A 77 17.38 -9.97 0.12
C PHE A 77 17.35 -11.36 -0.53
N GLU A 78 17.97 -11.50 -1.68
CA GLU A 78 18.09 -12.77 -2.39
C GLU A 78 19.58 -13.07 -2.55
N ASP A 79 20.00 -14.24 -2.07
CA ASP A 79 21.38 -14.70 -2.22
C ASP A 79 21.62 -15.13 -3.69
N GLU A 80 22.64 -14.58 -4.33
CA GLU A 80 22.87 -14.75 -5.77
C GLU A 80 23.31 -16.18 -6.15
N ASP A 81 23.89 -16.94 -5.22
CA ASP A 81 24.42 -18.28 -5.47
C ASP A 81 23.38 -19.37 -5.19
N THR A 82 22.53 -19.16 -4.19
CA THR A 82 21.55 -20.15 -3.71
C THR A 82 20.11 -19.84 -4.12
N GLY A 83 19.81 -18.57 -4.45
CA GLY A 83 18.45 -18.08 -4.70
C GLY A 83 17.57 -18.05 -3.44
N GLU A 84 18.16 -18.20 -2.26
CA GLU A 84 17.42 -18.17 -0.99
C GLU A 84 17.02 -16.73 -0.66
N ARG A 85 15.78 -16.57 -0.18
CA ARG A 85 15.23 -15.27 0.24
C ARG A 85 15.33 -15.09 1.74
N GLU A 86 16.03 -14.05 2.14
CA GLU A 86 16.17 -13.66 3.54
C GLU A 86 15.37 -12.38 3.81
N HIS A 87 14.37 -12.47 4.68
CA HIS A 87 13.59 -11.31 5.08
C HIS A 87 14.40 -10.38 6.01
N CYS A 88 14.27 -9.08 5.83
CA CYS A 88 14.89 -8.10 6.71
C CYS A 88 14.28 -8.18 8.13
N GLY A 89 15.14 -8.44 9.10
CA GLY A 89 14.81 -8.49 10.53
C GLY A 89 14.72 -9.90 11.08
#